data_AF-A0A741PYE4-F1
#
_entry.id   AF-A0A741PYE4-F1
#
_cell.length_a   1.000
_cell.length_b   1.000
_cell.length_c   1.000
_cell.angle_alpha   90.00
_cell.angle_beta   90.00
_cell.angle_gamma   90.00
#
_symmetry.space_group_name_H-M   'P 1'
#
loop_
_entity.id
_entity.type
_entity.pdbx_description
1 polymer ?
#
loop_
_entity_poly.entity_id
_entity_poly.type
_entity_poly.pdbx_seq_one_letter_code
_entity_poly.pdbx_strand_id
1 'polypeptide(L)'
;MPTKHIDDATAAQLDDLYVRCVTLTQQPVKEVEVLRLAIQTGIGNITDNDILSTLSVKDTVWKRLAEQCWSEVATCWPEDAIGAFGFEKLACEYSETWQQLAGERCHTAMTEQLKNQLFSPIFSTTQRLFTANEFEMSEEEYRAAKEHDAQLDVQYRENLSALAGRLYSTLDDHEKILVKHYRRMVSFTPDGNGDFVVQLAEDRQ
;
A
#
# COMPACT_ATOMS: atom_id res chain seq x y z
N MET A 1 6.96 33.18 45.33
CA MET A 1 6.27 32.09 44.61
C MET A 1 7.24 31.55 43.56
N PRO A 2 7.53 30.25 43.49
CA PRO A 2 8.26 29.70 42.36
C PRO A 2 7.24 29.48 41.25
N THR A 3 7.16 30.40 40.30
CA THR A 3 6.47 30.15 39.04
C THR A 3 7.31 29.13 38.28
N LYS A 4 6.82 27.88 38.16
CA LYS A 4 7.33 26.91 37.20
C LYS A 4 7.02 27.44 35.81
N HIS A 5 7.84 28.36 35.33
CA HIS A 5 7.86 28.76 33.94
C HIS A 5 8.51 27.63 33.16
N ILE A 6 7.88 27.25 32.05
CA ILE A 6 8.57 26.57 30.96
C ILE A 6 9.78 27.46 30.65
N ASP A 7 10.99 26.89 30.66
CA ASP A 7 12.20 27.63 30.33
C ASP A 7 12.12 28.14 28.89
N ASP A 8 12.71 29.31 28.62
CA ASP A 8 12.61 29.98 27.32
C ASP A 8 13.01 29.06 26.14
N ALA A 9 13.92 28.12 26.38
CA ALA A 9 14.32 27.10 25.41
C ALA A 9 13.18 26.12 25.06
N THR A 10 12.44 25.64 26.06
CA THR A 10 11.29 24.75 25.83
C THR A 10 10.10 25.51 25.24
N ALA A 11 9.94 26.80 25.56
CA ALA A 11 8.93 27.65 24.93
C ALA A 11 9.22 27.82 23.42
N ALA A 12 10.47 28.11 23.04
CA ALA A 12 10.87 28.19 21.64
C ALA A 12 10.66 26.87 20.88
N GLN A 13 10.97 25.72 21.50
CA GLN A 13 10.70 24.40 20.91
C GLN A 13 9.22 24.14 20.66
N LEU A 14 8.34 24.67 21.52
CA LEU A 14 6.90 24.54 21.37
C LEU A 14 6.36 25.40 20.23
N ASP A 15 6.89 26.61 20.06
CA ASP A 15 6.54 27.49 18.93
C ASP A 15 6.97 26.86 17.60
N ASP A 16 8.20 26.32 17.53
CA ASP A 16 8.70 25.59 16.36
C ASP A 16 7.83 24.37 16.04
N LEU A 17 7.45 23.61 17.07
CA LEU A 17 6.54 22.47 16.92
C LEU A 17 5.16 22.92 16.43
N TYR A 18 4.62 24.03 16.94
CA TYR A 18 3.34 24.58 16.50
C TYR A 18 3.38 24.94 15.00
N VAL A 19 4.44 25.63 14.56
CA VAL A 19 4.64 25.97 13.14
C VAL A 19 4.72 24.70 12.28
N ARG A 20 5.47 23.68 12.72
CA ARG A 20 5.56 22.39 12.03
C ARG A 20 4.20 21.69 11.94
N CYS A 21 3.42 21.66 13.02
CA CYS A 21 2.07 21.10 13.04
C CYS A 21 1.13 21.79 12.04
N VAL A 22 1.11 23.13 12.01
CA VAL A 22 0.28 23.90 11.07
C VAL A 22 0.72 23.67 9.63
N THR A 23 2.03 23.63 9.38
CA THR A 23 2.59 23.45 8.04
C THR A 23 2.31 22.05 7.48
N LEU A 24 2.48 21.01 8.29
CA LEU A 24 2.24 19.62 7.88
C LEU A 24 0.76 19.32 7.68
N THR A 25 -0.10 19.78 8.60
CA THR A 25 -1.55 19.54 8.55
C THR A 25 -2.25 20.43 7.51
N GLN A 26 -1.59 21.52 7.08
CA GLN A 26 -2.11 22.58 6.23
C GLN A 26 -3.44 23.18 6.70
N GLN A 27 -3.65 23.22 8.01
CA GLN A 27 -4.82 23.83 8.61
C GLN A 27 -4.55 24.39 10.02
N PRO A 28 -5.44 25.22 10.57
CA PRO A 28 -5.28 25.74 11.92
C PRO A 28 -5.30 24.63 12.97
N VAL A 29 -4.28 24.61 13.83
CA VAL A 29 -4.14 23.65 14.94
C VAL A 29 -4.33 24.38 16.26
N LYS A 30 -5.00 23.74 17.22
CA LYS A 30 -5.15 24.29 18.57
C LYS A 30 -3.87 24.07 19.36
N GLU A 31 -3.35 25.12 20.01
CA GLU A 31 -2.15 25.02 20.86
C GLU A 31 -2.26 23.92 21.93
N VAL A 32 -3.46 23.72 22.48
CA VAL A 32 -3.74 22.67 23.48
C VAL A 32 -3.51 21.26 22.92
N GLU A 33 -3.75 21.03 21.62
CA GLU A 33 -3.51 19.74 20.97
C GLU A 33 -2.01 19.50 20.77
N VAL A 34 -1.28 20.54 20.36
CA VAL A 34 0.19 20.51 20.23
C VAL A 34 0.86 20.28 21.58
N LEU A 35 0.38 20.96 22.63
CA LEU A 35 0.84 20.75 24.00
C LEU A 35 0.57 19.33 24.50
N ARG A 36 -0.61 18.77 24.22
CA ARG A 36 -0.91 17.37 24.58
C ARG A 36 0.03 16.40 23.89
N LEU A 37 0.29 16.59 22.59
CA LEU A 37 1.23 15.77 21.83
C LEU A 37 2.65 15.87 22.42
N ALA A 38 3.12 17.09 22.72
CA ALA A 38 4.41 17.35 23.35
C ALA A 38 4.56 16.69 24.72
N ILE A 39 3.49 16.69 25.53
CA ILE A 39 3.50 16.05 26.86
C ILE A 39 3.51 14.52 26.73
N GLN A 40 2.78 13.96 25.75
CA GLN A 40 2.66 12.51 25.58
C GLN A 40 3.92 11.87 25.00
N THR A 41 4.52 12.49 23.98
CA THR A 41 5.66 11.91 23.23
C THR A 41 7.01 12.49 23.67
N GLY A 42 7.00 13.68 24.28
CA GLY A 42 8.19 14.49 24.52
C GLY A 42 8.52 15.34 23.30
N ILE A 43 8.71 16.65 23.51
CA ILE A 43 8.78 17.65 22.43
C ILE A 43 9.87 17.35 21.38
N GLY A 44 11.03 16.85 21.81
CA GLY A 44 12.17 16.53 20.94
C GLY A 44 12.05 15.19 20.20
N ASN A 45 11.05 14.37 20.52
CA ASN A 45 10.86 13.04 19.92
C ASN A 45 9.71 13.00 18.91
N ILE A 46 8.99 14.12 18.72
CA ILE A 46 7.83 14.16 17.83
C ILE A 46 8.27 14.09 16.37
N THR A 47 7.79 13.05 15.68
CA THR A 47 7.96 12.83 14.25
C THR A 47 6.77 13.38 13.45
N ASP A 48 6.93 13.48 12.12
CA ASP A 48 5.82 13.87 11.24
C ASP A 48 4.66 12.87 11.32
N ASN A 49 4.98 11.58 11.48
CA ASN A 49 3.98 10.54 11.68
C ASN A 49 3.15 10.77 12.95
N ASP A 50 3.76 11.20 14.05
CA ASP A 50 3.04 11.48 15.30
C ASP A 50 2.07 12.67 15.13
N ILE A 51 2.50 13.70 14.41
CA ILE A 51 1.69 14.88 14.10
C ILE A 51 0.49 14.48 13.22
N LEU A 52 0.74 13.79 12.11
CA LEU A 52 -0.30 13.40 11.14
C LEU A 52 -1.27 12.35 11.69
N SER A 53 -0.83 11.48 12.59
CA SER A 53 -1.70 10.46 13.22
C SER A 53 -2.54 11.03 14.37
N THR A 54 -2.06 12.08 15.05
CA THR A 54 -2.74 12.62 16.24
C THR A 54 -3.67 13.78 15.90
N LEU A 55 -3.23 14.67 15.01
CA LEU A 55 -3.97 15.89 14.70
C LEU A 55 -4.97 15.67 13.57
N SER A 56 -5.94 16.57 13.49
CA SER A 56 -6.72 16.70 12.26
C SER A 56 -5.78 17.18 11.16
N VAL A 57 -5.92 16.62 9.95
CA VAL A 57 -5.14 16.98 8.76
C VAL A 57 -6.09 17.30 7.62
N LYS A 58 -5.76 18.31 6.81
CA LYS A 58 -6.57 18.69 5.65
C LYS A 58 -6.52 17.58 4.57
N ASP A 59 -7.66 17.28 3.96
CA ASP A 59 -7.78 16.22 2.94
C ASP A 59 -6.79 16.36 1.77
N THR A 60 -6.42 17.58 1.38
CA THR A 60 -5.44 17.81 0.31
C THR A 60 -4.05 17.27 0.64
N VAL A 61 -3.69 17.21 1.92
CA VAL A 61 -2.42 16.63 2.38
C VAL A 61 -2.47 15.11 2.22
N TRP A 62 -3.56 14.46 2.67
CA TRP A 62 -3.75 13.02 2.48
C TRP A 62 -3.77 12.64 1.01
N LYS A 63 -4.44 13.43 0.17
CA LYS A 63 -4.46 13.21 -1.28
C LYS A 63 -3.05 13.27 -1.88
N ARG A 64 -2.26 14.29 -1.52
CA ARG A 64 -0.88 14.42 -2.01
C ARG A 64 0.01 13.25 -1.55
N LEU A 65 -0.08 12.86 -0.28
CA LEU A 65 0.69 11.73 0.26
C LEU A 65 0.28 10.41 -0.40
N ALA A 66 -1.03 10.21 -0.62
CA ALA A 66 -1.57 9.07 -1.34
C ALA A 66 -1.07 9.03 -2.80
N GLU A 67 -1.10 10.15 -3.51
CA GLU A 67 -0.58 10.26 -4.89
C GLU A 67 0.92 9.98 -4.96
N GLN A 68 1.69 10.46 -3.98
CA GLN A 68 3.12 10.17 -3.89
C GLN A 68 3.40 8.70 -3.59
N CYS A 69 2.67 8.10 -2.65
CA CYS A 69 2.76 6.67 -2.37
C CYS A 69 2.38 5.83 -3.61
N TRP A 70 1.33 6.25 -4.32
CA TRP A 70 0.91 5.59 -5.56
C TRP A 70 2.00 5.67 -6.63
N SER A 71 2.59 6.84 -6.85
CA SER A 71 3.63 7.00 -7.87
C SER A 71 4.89 6.19 -7.53
N GLU A 72 5.30 6.14 -6.27
CA GLU A 72 6.40 5.29 -5.79
C GLU A 72 6.14 3.82 -6.12
N VAL A 73 4.94 3.30 -5.78
CA VAL A 73 4.58 1.91 -6.10
C VAL A 73 4.45 1.69 -7.60
N ALA A 74 3.85 2.63 -8.34
CA ALA A 74 3.66 2.55 -9.79
C ALA A 74 4.97 2.63 -10.58
N THR A 75 6.09 3.08 -9.99
CA THR A 75 7.41 2.97 -10.63
C THR A 75 7.97 1.55 -10.63
N CYS A 76 7.55 0.73 -9.67
CA CYS A 76 8.04 -0.64 -9.46
C CYS A 76 7.03 -1.68 -9.94
N TRP A 77 5.76 -1.31 -10.10
CA TRP A 77 4.67 -2.22 -10.41
C TRP A 77 3.69 -1.62 -11.43
N PRO A 78 3.18 -2.40 -12.39
CA PRO A 78 2.18 -1.89 -13.33
C PRO A 78 0.88 -1.52 -12.61
N GLU A 79 0.35 -0.34 -12.89
CA GLU A 79 -0.84 0.22 -12.22
C GLU A 79 -2.03 -0.74 -12.22
N ASP A 80 -2.31 -1.38 -13.36
CA ASP A 80 -3.40 -2.34 -13.51
C ASP A 80 -3.27 -3.57 -12.60
N ALA A 81 -2.06 -3.89 -12.15
CA ALA A 81 -1.77 -5.01 -11.27
C ALA A 81 -1.78 -4.63 -9.78
N ILE A 82 -1.91 -3.34 -9.44
CA ILE A 82 -2.04 -2.86 -8.07
C ILE A 82 -3.50 -2.98 -7.64
N GLY A 83 -3.83 -4.08 -6.97
CA GLY A 83 -5.16 -4.30 -6.41
C GLY A 83 -5.28 -3.91 -4.93
N ALA A 84 -6.50 -3.65 -4.45
CA ALA A 84 -6.78 -3.32 -3.05
C ALA A 84 -6.21 -4.35 -2.05
N PHE A 85 -6.33 -5.65 -2.34
CA PHE A 85 -5.84 -6.75 -1.49
C PHE A 85 -4.31 -6.93 -1.51
N GLY A 86 -3.58 -6.15 -2.31
CA GLY A 86 -2.12 -6.23 -2.44
C GLY A 86 -1.38 -4.93 -2.22
N PHE A 87 -2.10 -3.82 -2.30
CA PHE A 87 -1.51 -2.49 -2.22
C PHE A 87 -0.69 -2.27 -0.95
N GLU A 88 -1.21 -2.60 0.23
CA GLU A 88 -0.49 -2.38 1.49
C GLU A 88 0.87 -3.11 1.53
N LYS A 89 0.94 -4.33 0.98
CA LYS A 89 2.20 -5.08 0.91
C LYS A 89 3.19 -4.42 -0.05
N LEU A 90 2.70 -4.01 -1.22
CA LEU A 90 3.52 -3.30 -2.20
C LEU A 90 3.99 -1.94 -1.67
N ALA A 91 3.12 -1.20 -0.98
CA ALA A 91 3.47 0.08 -0.36
C ALA A 91 4.52 -0.11 0.74
N CYS A 92 4.40 -1.14 1.58
CA CYS A 92 5.43 -1.48 2.56
C CYS A 92 6.78 -1.83 1.93
N GLU A 93 6.81 -2.43 0.75
CA GLU A 93 8.06 -2.85 0.08
C GLU A 93 8.69 -1.71 -0.74
N TYR A 94 7.89 -0.90 -1.42
CA TYR A 94 8.36 0.01 -2.48
C TYR A 94 8.09 1.50 -2.21
N SER A 95 7.29 1.87 -1.20
CA SER A 95 6.99 3.27 -0.89
C SER A 95 7.71 3.73 0.38
N GLU A 96 8.66 4.66 0.22
CA GLU A 96 9.32 5.34 1.33
C GLU A 96 8.29 6.16 2.13
N THR A 97 7.34 6.81 1.44
CA THR A 97 6.28 7.60 2.07
C THR A 97 5.43 6.74 3.01
N TRP A 98 5.07 5.53 2.57
CA TRP A 98 4.31 4.58 3.38
C TRP A 98 5.08 4.07 4.60
N GLN A 99 6.39 3.80 4.43
CA GLN A 99 7.27 3.33 5.50
C GLN A 99 7.52 4.40 6.57
N GLN A 100 7.69 5.67 6.17
CA GLN A 100 7.89 6.79 7.09
C GLN A 100 6.64 7.07 7.94
N LEU A 101 5.45 6.87 7.37
CA LEU A 101 4.16 7.12 8.02
C LEU A 101 3.55 5.84 8.61
N ALA A 102 4.27 5.19 9.52
CA ALA A 102 3.88 3.89 10.10
C ALA A 102 2.60 3.89 10.97
N GLY A 103 1.94 5.04 11.18
CA GLY A 103 0.71 5.14 11.94
C GLY A 103 -0.50 4.55 11.19
N GLU A 104 -1.27 3.69 11.85
CA GLU A 104 -2.50 3.07 11.30
C GLU A 104 -3.49 4.10 10.74
N ARG A 105 -3.61 5.26 11.41
CA ARG A 105 -4.46 6.37 10.95
C ARG A 105 -3.98 6.97 9.64
N CYS A 106 -2.66 7.12 9.46
CA CYS A 106 -2.05 7.63 8.23
C CYS A 106 -2.30 6.64 7.08
N HIS A 107 -2.03 5.36 7.29
CA HIS A 107 -2.29 4.30 6.32
C HIS A 107 -3.77 4.22 5.93
N THR A 108 -4.67 4.29 6.92
CA THR A 108 -6.12 4.30 6.67
C THR A 108 -6.51 5.51 5.82
N ALA A 109 -6.12 6.72 6.22
CA ALA A 109 -6.46 7.95 5.51
C ALA A 109 -5.93 7.96 4.07
N MET A 110 -4.68 7.52 3.86
CA MET A 110 -4.09 7.39 2.52
C MET A 110 -4.84 6.34 1.68
N THR A 111 -5.17 5.18 2.26
CA THR A 111 -5.93 4.14 1.57
C THR A 111 -7.32 4.63 1.18
N GLU A 112 -7.98 5.43 2.02
CA GLU A 112 -9.27 6.03 1.69
C GLU A 112 -9.21 6.92 0.45
N GLN A 113 -8.15 7.73 0.32
CA GLN A 113 -7.96 8.57 -0.87
C GLN A 113 -7.73 7.74 -2.13
N LEU A 114 -7.09 6.57 -2.00
CA LEU A 114 -6.80 5.66 -3.10
C LEU A 114 -7.95 4.70 -3.43
N LYS A 115 -9.06 4.68 -2.68
CA LYS A 115 -10.18 3.73 -2.89
C LYS A 115 -10.68 3.68 -4.35
N ASN A 116 -10.70 4.82 -5.04
CA ASN A 116 -11.15 4.89 -6.43
C ASN A 116 -10.13 4.32 -7.43
N GLN A 117 -8.84 4.37 -7.10
CA GLN A 117 -7.75 3.84 -7.92
C GLN A 117 -7.51 2.35 -7.63
N LEU A 118 -7.70 1.94 -6.38
CA LEU A 118 -7.65 0.56 -5.91
C LEU A 118 -8.90 -0.22 -6.35
N PHE A 119 -9.04 -0.37 -7.67
CA PHE A 119 -10.10 -1.14 -8.27
C PHE A 119 -10.06 -2.58 -7.76
N SER A 120 -11.16 -3.03 -7.16
CA SER A 120 -11.37 -4.43 -6.82
C SER A 120 -12.31 -5.04 -7.85
N PRO A 121 -11.83 -5.92 -8.75
CA PRO A 121 -12.72 -6.59 -9.68
C PRO A 121 -13.78 -7.40 -8.90
N ILE A 122 -15.00 -7.45 -9.46
CA ILE A 122 -16.14 -8.20 -8.89
C ILE A 122 -15.78 -9.65 -8.59
N PHE A 123 -14.90 -10.23 -9.41
CA PHE A 123 -14.34 -11.56 -9.22
C PHE A 123 -12.85 -11.47 -8.93
N SER A 124 -12.40 -12.20 -7.90
CA SER A 124 -10.98 -12.33 -7.58
C SER A 124 -10.21 -13.05 -8.70
N THR A 125 -8.89 -12.93 -8.72
CA THR A 125 -8.06 -13.67 -9.68
C THR A 125 -8.28 -15.17 -9.56
N THR A 126 -8.48 -15.68 -8.34
CA THR A 126 -8.80 -17.09 -8.08
C THR A 126 -10.11 -17.50 -8.74
N GLN A 127 -11.18 -16.70 -8.61
CA GLN A 127 -12.48 -17.00 -9.22
C GLN A 127 -12.47 -16.91 -10.76
N ARG A 128 -11.48 -16.23 -11.34
CA ARG A 128 -11.30 -16.15 -12.80
C ARG A 128 -10.43 -17.28 -13.35
N LEU A 129 -9.58 -17.88 -12.53
CA LEU A 129 -8.63 -18.93 -12.94
C LEU A 129 -9.09 -20.34 -12.59
N PHE A 130 -9.88 -20.47 -11.54
CA PHE A 130 -10.31 -21.74 -10.97
C PHE A 130 -11.82 -21.81 -10.85
N THR A 131 -12.30 -23.04 -10.73
CA THR A 131 -13.73 -23.32 -10.62
C THR A 131 -14.26 -22.67 -9.34
N ALA A 132 -15.26 -21.80 -9.46
CA ALA A 132 -15.91 -21.24 -8.29
C ALA A 132 -16.67 -22.35 -7.57
N ASN A 133 -16.54 -22.44 -6.24
CA ASN A 133 -17.37 -23.35 -5.45
C ASN A 133 -18.83 -22.89 -5.55
N GLU A 134 -19.58 -23.51 -6.44
CA GLU A 134 -21.01 -23.27 -6.56
C GLU A 134 -21.74 -23.94 -5.39
N PHE A 135 -22.76 -23.25 -4.86
CA PHE A 135 -23.47 -23.64 -3.63
C PHE A 135 -24.25 -24.97 -3.74
N GLU A 136 -24.27 -25.61 -4.92
CA GLU A 136 -25.08 -26.79 -5.25
C GLU A 136 -24.26 -28.00 -5.76
N MET A 137 -22.92 -27.97 -5.65
CA MET A 137 -22.09 -29.09 -6.08
C MET A 137 -22.22 -30.30 -5.15
N SER A 138 -22.33 -31.51 -5.73
CA SER A 138 -22.21 -32.76 -4.99
C SER A 138 -20.76 -32.98 -4.48
N GLU A 139 -20.57 -33.86 -3.48
CA GLU A 139 -19.23 -34.14 -2.95
C GLU A 139 -18.27 -34.76 -3.98
N GLU A 140 -18.80 -35.46 -4.99
CA GLU A 140 -18.02 -36.04 -6.07
C GLU A 140 -17.57 -34.95 -7.05
N GLU A 141 -18.48 -34.05 -7.43
CA GLU A 141 -18.17 -32.89 -8.28
C GLU A 141 -17.18 -31.94 -7.59
N TYR A 142 -17.33 -31.72 -6.28
CA TYR A 142 -16.40 -30.90 -5.51
C TYR A 142 -14.98 -31.49 -5.51
N ARG A 143 -14.85 -32.81 -5.32
CA ARG A 143 -13.55 -33.50 -5.38
C ARG A 143 -12.94 -33.44 -6.78
N ALA A 144 -13.73 -33.70 -7.82
CA ALA A 144 -13.27 -33.62 -9.20
C ALA A 144 -12.81 -32.21 -9.58
N ALA A 145 -13.57 -31.16 -9.20
CA ALA A 145 -13.20 -29.77 -9.44
C ALA A 145 -11.90 -29.39 -8.71
N LYS A 146 -11.72 -29.84 -7.45
CA LYS A 146 -10.48 -29.61 -6.70
C LYS A 146 -9.27 -30.28 -7.34
N GLU A 147 -9.42 -31.51 -7.83
CA GLU A 147 -8.34 -32.22 -8.52
C GLU A 147 -7.99 -31.56 -9.86
N HIS A 148 -9.00 -31.12 -10.61
CA HIS A 148 -8.83 -30.36 -11.84
C HIS A 148 -8.14 -29.01 -11.59
N ASP A 149 -8.59 -28.25 -10.60
CA ASP A 149 -7.99 -26.97 -10.22
C ASP A 149 -6.53 -27.15 -9.74
N ALA A 150 -6.23 -28.25 -9.04
CA ALA A 150 -4.86 -28.57 -8.65
C ALA A 150 -3.96 -28.89 -9.85
N GLN A 151 -4.48 -29.60 -10.86
CA GLN A 151 -3.75 -29.84 -12.10
C GLN A 151 -3.52 -28.54 -12.89
N LEU A 152 -4.53 -27.67 -12.95
CA LEU A 152 -4.42 -26.36 -13.57
C LEU A 152 -3.39 -25.48 -12.85
N ASP A 153 -3.36 -25.46 -11.52
CA ASP A 153 -2.37 -24.70 -10.75
C ASP A 153 -0.93 -25.11 -11.09
N VAL A 154 -0.68 -26.42 -11.25
CA VAL A 154 0.65 -26.92 -11.68
C VAL A 154 0.98 -26.43 -13.10
N GLN A 155 0.04 -26.57 -14.04
CA GLN A 155 0.24 -26.12 -15.42
C GLN A 155 0.48 -24.61 -15.51
N TYR A 156 -0.30 -23.82 -14.78
CA TYR A 156 -0.15 -22.37 -14.74
C TYR A 156 1.22 -21.97 -14.20
N ARG A 157 1.72 -22.62 -13.14
CA ARG A 157 3.05 -22.36 -12.60
C ARG A 157 4.17 -22.72 -13.57
N GLU A 158 4.06 -23.82 -14.30
CA GLU A 158 5.04 -24.19 -15.34
C GLU A 158 5.05 -23.13 -16.46
N ASN A 159 3.87 -22.67 -16.87
CA ASN A 159 3.72 -21.65 -17.91
C ASN A 159 4.21 -20.25 -17.49
N LEU A 160 4.28 -19.94 -16.18
CA LEU A 160 4.85 -18.68 -15.70
C LEU A 160 6.32 -18.50 -16.14
N SER A 161 7.07 -19.59 -16.29
CA SER A 161 8.45 -19.54 -16.78
C SER A 161 8.56 -19.03 -18.22
N ALA A 162 7.54 -19.28 -19.05
CA ALA A 162 7.46 -18.77 -20.42
C ALA A 162 7.12 -17.28 -20.48
N LEU A 163 6.60 -16.71 -19.38
CA LEU A 163 6.30 -15.27 -19.27
C LEU A 163 7.51 -14.46 -18.81
N ALA A 164 8.53 -15.10 -18.24
CA ALA A 164 9.76 -14.45 -17.80
C ALA A 164 10.47 -13.76 -18.98
N GLY A 165 10.88 -12.51 -18.79
CA GLY A 165 11.55 -11.68 -19.80
C GLY A 165 10.62 -11.02 -20.83
N ARG A 166 9.31 -11.29 -20.79
CA ARG A 166 8.33 -10.57 -21.63
C ARG A 166 7.92 -9.24 -20.99
N LEU A 167 7.54 -8.31 -21.85
CA LEU A 167 6.97 -7.02 -21.45
C LEU A 167 5.51 -7.19 -21.03
N TYR A 168 5.10 -6.54 -19.94
CA TYR A 168 3.76 -6.62 -19.39
C TYR A 168 2.70 -6.11 -20.38
N SER A 169 3.01 -5.08 -21.16
CA SER A 169 2.11 -4.60 -22.23
C SER A 169 1.79 -5.65 -23.29
N THR A 170 2.70 -6.59 -23.54
CA THR A 170 2.57 -7.65 -24.56
C THR A 170 1.83 -8.89 -24.07
N LEU A 171 1.42 -8.90 -22.80
CA LEU A 171 0.69 -10.00 -22.20
C LEU A 171 -0.80 -9.95 -22.56
N ASP A 172 -1.38 -11.12 -22.83
CA ASP A 172 -2.83 -11.26 -22.99
C ASP A 172 -3.56 -11.09 -21.64
N ASP A 173 -4.87 -10.87 -21.69
CA ASP A 173 -5.69 -10.66 -20.49
C ASP A 173 -5.60 -11.84 -19.50
N HIS A 174 -5.54 -13.08 -20.02
CA HIS A 174 -5.35 -14.27 -19.21
C HIS A 174 -3.95 -14.31 -18.57
N GLU A 175 -2.90 -14.01 -19.33
CA GLU A 175 -1.51 -13.95 -18.82
C GLU A 175 -1.36 -12.86 -17.74
N LYS A 176 -2.02 -11.71 -17.91
CA LYS A 176 -2.07 -10.65 -16.89
C LYS A 176 -2.77 -11.11 -15.61
N ILE A 177 -3.84 -11.91 -15.71
CA ILE A 177 -4.51 -12.48 -14.53
C ILE A 177 -3.59 -13.47 -13.81
N LEU A 178 -2.86 -14.31 -14.54
CA LEU A 178 -1.90 -15.25 -13.97
C LEU A 178 -0.80 -14.52 -13.19
N VAL A 179 -0.17 -13.50 -13.79
CA VAL A 179 0.87 -12.73 -13.12
C VAL A 179 0.33 -12.00 -11.88
N LYS A 180 -0.89 -11.46 -11.94
CA LYS A 180 -1.55 -10.85 -10.77
C LYS A 180 -1.87 -11.88 -9.68
N HIS A 181 -2.24 -13.11 -10.04
CA HIS A 181 -2.53 -14.18 -9.09
C HIS A 181 -1.27 -14.68 -8.38
N TYR A 182 -0.21 -14.96 -9.14
CA TYR A 182 1.07 -15.46 -8.64
C TYR A 182 2.05 -14.34 -8.27
N ARG A 183 1.56 -13.23 -7.73
CA ARG A 183 2.36 -12.05 -7.31
C ARG A 183 3.54 -12.34 -6.37
N ARG A 184 3.56 -13.50 -5.72
CA ARG A 184 4.67 -13.93 -4.83
C ARG A 184 5.84 -14.54 -5.59
N MET A 185 5.57 -15.06 -6.78
CA MET A 185 6.55 -15.74 -7.64
C MET A 185 6.97 -14.87 -8.82
N VAL A 186 6.27 -13.75 -9.03
CA VAL A 186 6.55 -12.80 -10.11
C VAL A 186 6.91 -11.46 -9.51
N SER A 187 8.01 -10.88 -9.98
CA SER A 187 8.40 -9.50 -9.77
C SER A 187 8.44 -8.77 -11.11
N PHE A 188 8.49 -7.45 -11.06
CA PHE A 188 8.58 -6.61 -12.25
C PHE A 188 9.83 -5.75 -12.18
N THR A 189 10.48 -5.57 -13.32
CA THR A 189 11.56 -4.59 -13.48
C THR A 189 11.13 -3.54 -14.51
N PRO A 190 11.17 -2.24 -14.17
CA PRO A 190 10.82 -1.20 -15.11
C PRO A 190 11.84 -1.13 -16.25
N ASP A 191 11.36 -1.00 -17.50
CA ASP A 191 12.20 -0.91 -18.70
C ASP A 191 12.73 0.51 -18.98
N GLY A 192 12.23 1.51 -18.23
CA GLY A 192 12.56 2.93 -18.38
C GLY A 192 11.71 3.70 -19.40
N ASN A 193 10.86 3.03 -20.17
CA ASN A 193 9.89 3.60 -21.11
C ASN A 193 8.44 3.55 -20.60
N GLY A 194 8.24 3.15 -19.34
CA GLY A 194 6.91 3.01 -18.73
C GLY A 194 6.30 1.63 -18.91
N ASP A 195 7.08 0.63 -19.32
CA ASP A 195 6.66 -0.77 -19.35
C ASP A 195 7.48 -1.61 -18.36
N PHE A 196 7.01 -2.82 -18.09
CA PHE A 196 7.57 -3.69 -17.07
C PHE A 196 7.97 -5.03 -17.65
N VAL A 197 9.21 -5.44 -17.44
CA VAL A 197 9.67 -6.79 -17.75
C VAL A 197 9.28 -7.72 -16.61
N VAL A 198 8.56 -8.79 -16.94
CA VAL A 198 8.19 -9.84 -16.01
C VAL A 198 9.45 -10.61 -15.61
N GLN A 199 9.73 -10.69 -14.31
CA GLN A 199 10.77 -11.54 -13.75
C GLN A 199 10.14 -12.56 -12.82
N LEU A 200 10.66 -13.79 -12.83
CA LEU A 200 10.32 -14.73 -11.78
C LEU A 200 11.21 -14.45 -10.58
N ALA A 201 10.59 -14.23 -9.42
CA ALA A 201 11.30 -14.29 -8.17
C ALA A 201 11.74 -15.75 -8.00
N GLU A 202 13.02 -16.02 -8.25
CA GLU A 202 13.62 -17.30 -7.85
C GLU A 202 13.28 -17.52 -6.38
N ASP A 203 12.73 -18.70 -6.07
CA ASP A 203 12.28 -19.11 -4.75
C ASP A 203 13.17 -18.50 -3.65
N ARG A 204 12.67 -17.48 -2.95
CA ARG A 204 13.15 -17.23 -1.59
C ARG A 204 12.59 -18.36 -0.74
N GLN A 205 13.37 -19.46 -0.71
CA GLN A 205 13.24 -20.58 0.22
C GLN A 205 13.01 -20.11 1.65
#